data_AF-A0A2D7D9S7-F1
#
_entry.id   AF-A0A2D7D9S7-F1
#
_cell.length_a   1.000
_cell.length_b   1.000
_cell.length_c   1.000
_cell.angle_alpha   90.00
_cell.angle_beta   90.00
_cell.angle_gamma   90.00
#
_symmetry.space_group_name_H-M   'P 1'
#
loop_
_entity.id
_entity.type
_entity.pdbx_description
1 polymer ?
#
loop_
_entity_poly.entity_id
_entity_poly.type
_entity_poly.pdbx_seq_one_letter_code
_entity_poly.pdbx_strand_id
1 'polypeptide(L)'
;MNFLAPPASRRGLRDWMELIFRDHGFLRIWWHNYHEVAPGMYRSNQPGPRRVRAAAAMGIRTIINLRGPRGDGGWQLEAEACAGAGITLLDFTARSRAAPDKAMLHAARVLFTEMRTPALMHCKSGADRAGLMSALYLLIVEQRPAREAAAQLAWKYGHVRQAKTGLLDAFFAAYFPYEDQGMAFFDWVDTVYDPKQVTSDFQAKGWAVRLTDSILRRE
;
A
#
# COMPACT_ATOMS: atom_id res chain seq x y z
N MET A 1 10.97 -7.79 13.52
CA MET A 1 9.53 -8.18 13.59
C MET A 1 9.36 -9.39 12.67
N ASN A 2 8.41 -10.30 12.89
CA ASN A 2 8.21 -11.41 11.94
C ASN A 2 7.12 -11.06 10.92
N PHE A 3 7.52 -10.82 9.68
CA PHE A 3 6.62 -10.53 8.56
C PHE A 3 6.35 -11.75 7.67
N LEU A 4 7.03 -12.88 7.89
CA LEU A 4 6.88 -14.05 7.04
C LEU A 4 5.45 -14.55 7.07
N ALA A 5 4.87 -14.70 5.88
CA ALA A 5 3.53 -15.27 5.75
C ALA A 5 3.53 -16.72 6.23
N PRO A 6 2.49 -17.16 6.96
CA PRO A 6 2.35 -18.56 7.33
C PRO A 6 2.20 -19.45 6.09
N PRO A 7 2.45 -20.76 6.20
CA PRO A 7 2.21 -21.70 5.10
C PRO A 7 0.76 -21.65 4.62
N ALA A 8 0.57 -21.82 3.31
CA ALA A 8 -0.76 -21.93 2.72
C ALA A 8 -1.45 -23.22 3.17
N SER A 9 -2.77 -23.14 3.38
CA SER A 9 -3.67 -24.27 3.62
C SER A 9 -4.74 -24.29 2.53
N ARG A 10 -4.36 -24.72 1.31
CA ARG A 10 -5.23 -24.75 0.13
C ARG A 10 -6.48 -25.61 0.35
N ARG A 11 -7.62 -25.08 -0.10
CA ARG A 11 -8.97 -25.70 -0.03
C ARG A 11 -9.53 -25.99 -1.43
N GLY A 12 -8.66 -26.10 -2.45
CA GLY A 12 -9.03 -26.48 -3.81
C GLY A 12 -9.85 -25.43 -4.56
N LEU A 13 -11.00 -25.82 -5.12
CA LEU A 13 -11.88 -24.95 -5.92
C LEU A 13 -12.46 -23.78 -5.10
N ARG A 14 -12.65 -23.96 -3.79
CA ARG A 14 -13.18 -22.92 -2.91
C ARG A 14 -12.32 -21.65 -2.93
N ASP A 15 -11.00 -21.80 -2.98
CA ASP A 15 -10.10 -20.65 -3.00
C ASP A 15 -10.21 -19.86 -4.30
N TRP A 16 -10.37 -20.57 -5.42
CA TRP A 16 -10.62 -19.94 -6.72
C TRP A 16 -11.96 -19.21 -6.74
N MET A 17 -13.02 -19.81 -6.19
CA MET A 17 -14.33 -19.16 -6.07
C MET A 17 -14.27 -17.90 -5.19
N GLU A 18 -13.58 -17.95 -4.04
CA GLU A 18 -13.40 -16.79 -3.18
C GLU A 18 -12.59 -15.69 -3.91
N LEU A 19 -11.52 -16.05 -4.63
CA LEU A 19 -10.73 -15.09 -5.40
C LEU A 19 -11.59 -14.40 -6.47
N ILE A 20 -12.32 -15.16 -7.27
CA ILE A 20 -13.09 -14.64 -8.41
C ILE A 20 -14.32 -13.85 -7.94
N PHE A 21 -15.15 -14.43 -7.08
CA PHE A 21 -16.46 -13.86 -6.76
C PHE A 21 -16.41 -12.93 -5.54
N ARG A 22 -15.80 -13.37 -4.42
CA ARG A 22 -15.73 -12.54 -3.20
C ARG A 22 -14.76 -11.39 -3.38
N ASP A 23 -13.64 -11.67 -4.04
CA ASP A 23 -12.54 -10.71 -4.18
C ASP A 23 -12.41 -10.07 -5.56
N HIS A 24 -13.42 -10.27 -6.41
CA HIS A 24 -13.54 -9.65 -7.74
C HIS A 24 -12.30 -9.88 -8.59
N GLY A 25 -11.73 -11.09 -8.50
CA GLY A 25 -10.51 -11.51 -9.17
C GLY A 25 -10.56 -11.35 -10.68
N PHE A 26 -11.74 -11.41 -11.28
CA PHE A 26 -11.95 -11.21 -12.72
C PHE A 26 -11.49 -9.83 -13.21
N LEU A 27 -11.62 -8.78 -12.41
CA LEU A 27 -11.11 -7.44 -12.76
C LEU A 27 -9.59 -7.41 -12.93
N ARG A 28 -8.90 -8.33 -12.23
CA ARG A 28 -7.43 -8.43 -12.21
C ARG A 28 -6.86 -9.28 -13.34
N ILE A 29 -7.71 -9.84 -14.21
CA ILE A 29 -7.29 -10.53 -15.44
C ILE A 29 -6.84 -9.51 -16.48
N TRP A 30 -7.52 -8.36 -16.55
CA TRP A 30 -7.33 -7.35 -17.61
C TRP A 30 -6.55 -6.13 -17.13
N TRP A 31 -6.60 -5.83 -15.84
CA TRP A 31 -5.89 -4.70 -15.24
C TRP A 31 -4.97 -5.21 -14.13
N HIS A 32 -3.68 -4.85 -14.19
CA HIS A 32 -2.67 -5.34 -13.24
C HIS A 32 -2.12 -4.25 -12.31
N ASN A 33 -2.29 -2.97 -12.68
CA ASN A 33 -1.72 -1.83 -11.98
C ASN A 33 -0.22 -2.00 -11.67
N TYR A 34 0.53 -2.64 -12.59
CA TYR A 34 1.92 -3.03 -12.41
C TYR A 34 2.86 -1.90 -12.83
N HIS A 35 3.64 -1.39 -11.89
CA HIS A 35 4.57 -0.28 -12.12
C HIS A 35 5.84 -0.46 -11.32
N GLU A 36 6.97 0.01 -11.85
CA GLU A 36 8.20 0.19 -11.09
C GLU A 36 8.08 1.45 -10.24
N VAL A 37 8.44 1.35 -8.96
CA VAL A 37 8.47 2.44 -7.99
C VAL A 37 9.87 3.05 -7.97
N ALA A 38 10.88 2.20 -7.87
CA ALA A 38 12.30 2.49 -7.91
C ALA A 38 13.03 1.24 -8.44
N PRO A 39 14.31 1.32 -8.82
CA PRO A 39 15.05 0.15 -9.33
C PRO A 39 14.92 -1.07 -8.40
N GLY A 40 14.29 -2.13 -8.90
CA GLY A 40 14.09 -3.36 -8.14
C GLY A 40 12.95 -3.33 -7.10
N MET A 41 12.14 -2.28 -7.05
CA MET A 41 10.90 -2.23 -6.27
C MET A 41 9.70 -1.97 -7.18
N TYR A 42 8.76 -2.90 -7.18
CA TYR A 42 7.56 -2.85 -8.01
C TYR A 42 6.30 -2.77 -7.14
N ARG A 43 5.23 -2.24 -7.72
CA ARG A 43 3.87 -2.24 -7.15
C ARG A 43 2.88 -2.89 -8.09
N SER A 44 1.87 -3.58 -7.56
CA SER A 44 0.73 -4.05 -8.35
C SER A 44 -0.56 -4.23 -7.56
N ASN A 45 -1.64 -4.60 -8.25
CA ASN A 45 -2.76 -5.29 -7.61
C ASN A 45 -2.38 -6.74 -7.26
N GLN A 46 -3.20 -7.42 -6.46
CA GLN A 46 -2.86 -8.76 -5.96
C GLN A 46 -2.69 -9.76 -7.13
N PRO A 47 -1.48 -10.31 -7.32
CA PRO A 47 -1.20 -11.25 -8.41
C PRO A 47 -1.90 -12.58 -8.16
N GLY A 48 -2.38 -13.20 -9.24
CA GLY A 48 -2.75 -14.62 -9.22
C GLY A 48 -1.53 -15.53 -9.43
N PRO A 49 -1.67 -16.87 -9.29
CA PRO A 49 -0.55 -17.80 -9.37
C PRO A 49 0.33 -17.69 -10.62
N ARG A 50 -0.27 -17.43 -11.79
CA ARG A 50 0.47 -17.24 -13.04
C ARG A 50 1.37 -16.00 -13.00
N ARG A 51 0.89 -14.91 -12.40
CA ARG A 51 1.65 -13.65 -12.27
C ARG A 51 2.73 -13.75 -11.21
N VAL A 52 2.53 -14.53 -10.15
CA VAL A 52 3.59 -14.86 -9.18
C VAL A 52 4.74 -15.60 -9.88
N ARG A 53 4.43 -16.63 -10.70
CA ARG A 53 5.47 -17.32 -11.49
C ARG A 53 6.17 -16.42 -12.50
N ALA A 54 5.43 -15.53 -13.17
CA ALA A 54 6.03 -14.55 -14.07
C ALA A 54 6.95 -13.58 -13.31
N ALA A 55 6.55 -13.13 -12.11
CA ALA A 55 7.39 -12.30 -11.25
C ALA A 55 8.70 -13.03 -10.86
N ALA A 56 8.61 -14.31 -10.50
CA ALA A 56 9.80 -15.13 -10.21
C ALA A 56 10.73 -15.23 -11.42
N ALA A 57 10.18 -15.43 -12.63
CA ALA A 57 10.94 -15.46 -13.87
C ALA A 57 11.62 -14.11 -14.20
N MET A 58 11.07 -13.00 -13.71
CA MET A 58 11.68 -11.66 -13.79
C MET A 58 12.69 -11.40 -12.65
N GLY A 59 12.97 -12.38 -11.79
CA GLY A 59 13.94 -12.27 -10.70
C GLY A 59 13.40 -11.67 -9.41
N ILE A 60 12.08 -11.50 -9.27
CA ILE A 60 11.46 -11.05 -8.01
C ILE A 60 11.72 -12.09 -6.93
N ARG A 61 12.30 -11.66 -5.81
CA ARG A 61 12.67 -12.50 -4.66
C ARG A 61 11.67 -12.42 -3.52
N THR A 62 10.98 -11.28 -3.41
CA THR A 62 10.04 -10.99 -2.32
C THR A 62 8.72 -10.44 -2.87
N ILE A 63 7.59 -10.95 -2.38
CA ILE A 63 6.27 -10.34 -2.55
C ILE A 63 5.76 -9.85 -1.20
N ILE A 64 5.23 -8.64 -1.15
CA ILE A 64 4.70 -8.02 0.07
C ILE A 64 3.19 -7.83 -0.06
N ASN A 65 2.43 -8.60 0.72
CA ASN A 65 1.00 -8.46 0.84
C ASN A 65 0.64 -7.37 1.86
N LEU A 66 0.23 -6.21 1.35
CA LEU A 66 -0.12 -5.05 2.17
C LEU A 66 -1.53 -5.14 2.78
N ARG A 67 -2.25 -6.24 2.55
CA ARG A 67 -3.58 -6.47 3.12
C ARG A 67 -3.51 -7.08 4.53
N GLY A 68 -2.31 -7.32 5.05
CA GLY A 68 -2.06 -8.05 6.29
C GLY A 68 -2.25 -9.55 6.13
N PRO A 69 -2.06 -10.34 7.21
CA PRO A 69 -2.34 -11.77 7.22
C PRO A 69 -3.79 -12.07 6.84
N ARG A 70 -4.00 -13.03 5.95
CA ARG A 70 -5.35 -13.44 5.50
C ARG A 70 -5.41 -14.95 5.35
N GLY A 71 -6.63 -15.48 5.37
CA GLY A 71 -6.91 -16.89 5.06
C GLY A 71 -7.89 -17.07 3.91
N ASP A 72 -8.16 -16.01 3.14
CA ASP A 72 -9.07 -16.08 1.99
C ASP A 72 -8.41 -16.74 0.78
N GLY A 73 -9.23 -17.20 -0.16
CA GLY A 73 -8.76 -17.94 -1.31
C GLY A 73 -7.71 -17.23 -2.16
N GLY A 74 -7.81 -15.90 -2.28
CA GLY A 74 -6.82 -15.12 -3.00
C GLY A 74 -5.44 -15.18 -2.35
N TRP A 75 -5.39 -15.07 -1.02
CA TRP A 75 -4.14 -15.24 -0.27
C TRP A 75 -3.62 -16.68 -0.33
N GLN A 76 -4.49 -17.69 -0.19
CA GLN A 76 -4.05 -19.11 -0.24
C GLN A 76 -3.37 -19.45 -1.58
N LEU A 77 -3.93 -18.96 -2.68
CA LEU A 77 -3.38 -19.15 -4.02
C LEU A 77 -2.05 -18.42 -4.23
N GLU A 78 -1.92 -17.23 -3.67
CA GLU A 78 -0.70 -16.44 -3.72
C GLU A 78 0.42 -17.08 -2.90
N ALA A 79 0.13 -17.48 -1.66
CA ALA A 79 1.08 -18.12 -0.76
C ALA A 79 1.60 -19.46 -1.32
N GLU A 80 0.70 -20.31 -1.85
CA GLU A 80 1.09 -21.54 -2.56
C GLU A 80 1.99 -21.24 -3.77
N ALA A 81 1.62 -20.25 -4.59
CA ALA A 81 2.39 -19.90 -5.77
C ALA A 81 3.76 -19.31 -5.42
N CYS A 82 3.87 -18.54 -4.34
CA CYS A 82 5.15 -17.99 -3.87
C CYS A 82 6.07 -19.12 -3.39
N ALA A 83 5.55 -20.04 -2.58
CA ALA A 83 6.30 -21.20 -2.10
C ALA A 83 6.79 -22.06 -3.28
N GLY A 84 5.92 -22.37 -4.25
CA GLY A 84 6.28 -23.15 -5.43
C GLY A 84 7.26 -22.45 -6.38
N ALA A 85 7.37 -21.12 -6.32
CA ALA A 85 8.26 -20.31 -7.15
C ALA A 85 9.53 -19.85 -6.43
N GLY A 86 9.74 -20.23 -5.16
CA GLY A 86 10.88 -19.78 -4.36
C GLY A 86 10.84 -18.30 -3.96
N ILE A 87 9.68 -17.66 -4.03
CA ILE A 87 9.48 -16.26 -3.61
C ILE A 87 9.16 -16.22 -2.11
N THR A 88 9.80 -15.31 -1.39
CA THR A 88 9.45 -15.01 0.01
C THR A 88 8.18 -14.14 0.04
N LEU A 89 7.12 -14.63 0.66
CA LEU A 89 5.90 -13.85 0.90
C LEU A 89 5.95 -13.20 2.28
N LEU A 90 5.80 -11.88 2.33
CA LEU A 90 5.73 -11.09 3.55
C LEU A 90 4.33 -10.50 3.71
N ASP A 91 3.69 -10.75 4.85
CA ASP A 91 2.41 -10.15 5.21
C ASP A 91 2.64 -8.87 6.04
N PHE A 92 2.12 -7.74 5.55
CA PHE A 92 2.23 -6.46 6.23
C PHE A 92 0.89 -5.72 6.20
N THR A 93 0.43 -5.21 7.34
CA THR A 93 -0.87 -4.54 7.41
C THR A 93 -0.74 -3.04 7.17
N ALA A 94 -1.10 -2.58 5.97
CA ALA A 94 -1.32 -1.16 5.69
C ALA A 94 -2.81 -0.83 5.67
N ARG A 95 -3.17 0.39 6.08
CA ARG A 95 -4.56 0.89 6.04
C ARG A 95 -4.69 1.95 4.95
N SER A 96 -5.76 1.90 4.16
CA SER A 96 -6.02 2.89 3.10
C SER A 96 -6.96 4.02 3.49
N ARG A 97 -7.60 3.94 4.67
CA ARG A 97 -8.66 4.87 5.10
C ARG A 97 -8.46 5.36 6.53
N ALA A 98 -7.23 5.28 7.01
CA ALA A 98 -6.79 5.72 8.32
C ALA A 98 -5.39 6.31 8.16
N ALA A 99 -5.07 7.34 8.95
CA ALA A 99 -3.72 7.86 9.01
C ALA A 99 -2.77 6.74 9.52
N PRO A 100 -1.55 6.63 8.95
CA PRO A 100 -0.60 5.61 9.37
C PRO A 100 -0.22 5.75 10.84
N ASP A 101 -0.22 4.66 11.59
CA ASP A 101 0.21 4.62 12.99
C ASP A 101 1.73 4.76 13.05
N LYS A 102 2.28 5.41 14.10
CA LYS A 102 3.75 5.47 14.30
C LYS A 102 4.39 4.08 14.30
N ALA A 103 3.75 3.11 14.97
CA ALA A 103 4.21 1.73 15.00
C ALA A 103 4.24 1.08 13.61
N MET A 104 3.26 1.38 12.74
CA MET A 104 3.23 0.88 11.36
C MET A 104 4.35 1.52 10.53
N LEU A 105 4.62 2.82 10.70
CA LEU A 105 5.72 3.51 10.01
C LEU A 105 7.09 2.95 10.39
N HIS A 106 7.33 2.69 11.68
CA HIS A 106 8.54 2.03 12.14
C HIS A 106 8.63 0.59 11.62
N ALA A 107 7.52 -0.15 11.63
CA ALA A 107 7.48 -1.50 11.06
C ALA A 107 7.77 -1.51 9.55
N ALA A 108 7.32 -0.48 8.81
CA ALA A 108 7.62 -0.34 7.38
C ALA A 108 9.12 -0.12 7.13
N ARG A 109 9.79 0.71 7.95
CA ARG A 109 11.25 0.87 7.90
C ARG A 109 11.98 -0.46 8.12
N VAL A 110 11.56 -1.24 9.11
CA VAL A 110 12.14 -2.57 9.38
C VAL A 110 11.87 -3.53 8.22
N LEU A 111 10.63 -3.57 7.72
CA LEU A 111 10.26 -4.39 6.56
C LEU A 111 11.16 -4.10 5.35
N PHE A 112 11.37 -2.83 5.02
CA PHE A 112 12.15 -2.44 3.86
C PHE A 112 13.65 -2.72 4.01
N THR A 113 14.16 -2.74 5.23
CA THR A 113 15.58 -3.07 5.50
C THR A 113 15.84 -4.58 5.53
N GLU A 114 14.85 -5.38 5.91
CA GLU A 114 14.99 -6.84 6.01
C GLU A 114 14.60 -7.60 4.72
N MET A 115 13.83 -6.98 3.83
CA MET A 115 13.38 -7.65 2.59
C MET A 115 14.50 -7.81 1.55
N ARG A 116 14.33 -8.79 0.65
CA ARG A 116 15.25 -9.01 -0.49
C ARG A 116 14.68 -8.39 -1.76
N THR A 117 15.45 -7.56 -2.44
CA THR A 117 15.13 -7.03 -3.77
C THR A 117 15.72 -7.92 -4.88
N PRO A 118 15.16 -7.94 -6.11
CA PRO A 118 13.94 -7.24 -6.53
C PRO A 118 12.68 -7.70 -5.80
N ALA A 119 11.78 -6.77 -5.48
CA ALA A 119 10.58 -7.01 -4.67
C ALA A 119 9.32 -6.42 -5.32
N LEU A 120 8.16 -7.02 -5.02
CA LEU A 120 6.86 -6.56 -5.49
C LEU A 120 5.92 -6.38 -4.31
N MET A 121 5.39 -5.17 -4.09
CA MET A 121 4.34 -4.93 -3.11
C MET A 121 2.96 -4.88 -3.77
N HIS A 122 1.94 -5.39 -3.10
CA HIS A 122 0.57 -5.31 -3.63
C HIS A 122 -0.47 -5.09 -2.54
N CYS A 123 -1.65 -4.66 -2.97
CA CYS A 123 -2.86 -4.73 -2.16
C CYS A 123 -4.00 -5.38 -2.97
N LYS A 124 -5.27 -5.03 -2.74
CA LYS A 124 -6.36 -5.55 -3.58
C LYS A 124 -6.28 -5.02 -5.02
N SER A 125 -6.29 -3.69 -5.19
CA SER A 125 -6.28 -3.01 -6.50
C SER A 125 -4.93 -2.39 -6.86
N GLY A 126 -3.94 -2.41 -5.97
CA GLY A 126 -2.66 -1.73 -6.19
C GLY A 126 -2.73 -0.20 -6.10
N ALA A 127 -3.86 0.36 -5.67
CA ALA A 127 -4.07 1.81 -5.57
C ALA A 127 -3.57 2.37 -4.24
N ASP A 128 -4.39 2.31 -3.18
CA ASP A 128 -4.16 3.10 -1.96
C ASP A 128 -3.06 2.54 -1.04
N ARG A 129 -3.19 1.29 -0.58
CA ARG A 129 -2.21 0.68 0.34
C ARG A 129 -0.85 0.52 -0.33
N ALA A 130 -0.85 0.11 -1.60
CA ALA A 130 0.36 0.02 -2.39
C ALA A 130 0.93 1.41 -2.68
N GLY A 131 0.09 2.42 -2.93
CA GLY A 131 0.52 3.81 -3.09
C GLY A 131 1.17 4.38 -1.84
N LEU A 132 0.56 4.18 -0.67
CA LEU A 132 1.14 4.56 0.62
C LEU A 132 2.52 3.93 0.81
N MET A 133 2.63 2.62 0.64
CA MET A 133 3.89 1.91 0.87
C MET A 133 4.93 2.18 -0.22
N SER A 134 4.51 2.49 -1.45
CA SER A 134 5.41 2.94 -2.52
C SER A 134 5.98 4.32 -2.20
N ALA A 135 5.14 5.25 -1.72
CA ALA A 135 5.58 6.56 -1.25
C ALA A 135 6.53 6.43 -0.05
N LEU A 136 6.18 5.61 0.94
CA LEU A 136 7.06 5.35 2.08
C LEU A 136 8.39 4.70 1.66
N TYR A 137 8.39 3.79 0.68
CA TYR A 137 9.62 3.22 0.16
C TYR A 137 10.53 4.30 -0.48
N LEU A 138 9.96 5.17 -1.32
CA LEU A 138 10.71 6.28 -1.92
C LEU A 138 11.26 7.24 -0.87
N LEU A 139 10.48 7.55 0.17
CA LEU A 139 10.87 8.48 1.22
C LEU A 139 11.91 7.87 2.17
N ILE A 140 11.73 6.61 2.58
CA ILE A 140 12.55 5.96 3.62
C ILE A 140 13.81 5.31 3.04
N VAL A 141 13.70 4.63 1.89
CA VAL A 141 14.81 3.86 1.30
C VAL A 141 15.55 4.70 0.28
N GLU A 142 14.82 5.28 -0.68
CA GLU A 142 15.43 6.07 -1.77
C GLU A 142 15.71 7.53 -1.36
N GLN A 143 15.31 7.94 -0.14
CA GLN A 143 15.51 9.28 0.41
C GLN A 143 15.05 10.39 -0.56
N ARG A 144 13.97 10.15 -1.30
CA ARG A 144 13.38 11.11 -2.24
C ARG A 144 12.51 12.12 -1.48
N PRO A 145 12.38 13.37 -1.98
CA PRO A 145 11.51 14.37 -1.35
C PRO A 145 10.09 13.85 -1.15
N ALA A 146 9.47 14.16 -0.02
CA ALA A 146 8.14 13.66 0.33
C ALA A 146 7.07 14.06 -0.69
N ARG A 147 7.20 15.24 -1.31
CA ARG A 147 6.31 15.69 -2.40
C ARG A 147 6.41 14.79 -3.64
N GLU A 148 7.61 14.32 -3.97
CA GLU A 148 7.82 13.36 -5.07
C GLU A 148 7.28 11.99 -4.69
N ALA A 149 7.60 11.51 -3.48
CA ALA A 149 7.11 10.24 -2.97
C ALA A 149 5.57 10.17 -2.94
N ALA A 150 4.91 11.24 -2.50
CA ALA A 150 3.45 11.36 -2.44
C ALA A 150 2.78 11.21 -3.82
N ALA A 151 3.49 11.44 -4.93
CA ALA A 151 2.96 11.21 -6.29
C ALA A 151 2.65 9.73 -6.59
N GLN A 152 3.05 8.80 -5.71
CA GLN A 152 2.59 7.40 -5.74
C GLN A 152 1.12 7.25 -5.34
N LEU A 153 0.50 8.28 -4.77
CA LEU A 153 -0.95 8.41 -4.55
C LEU A 153 -1.55 9.26 -5.66
N ALA A 154 -1.78 8.66 -6.83
CA ALA A 154 -2.26 9.39 -8.00
C ALA A 154 -3.38 8.65 -8.74
N TRP A 155 -4.20 9.42 -9.48
CA TRP A 155 -5.31 8.89 -10.28
C TRP A 155 -4.87 7.82 -11.28
N LYS A 156 -3.67 7.95 -11.87
CA LYS A 156 -3.09 6.94 -12.77
C LYS A 156 -2.94 5.55 -12.13
N TYR A 157 -2.86 5.48 -10.80
CA TYR A 157 -2.81 4.23 -10.03
C TYR A 157 -4.18 3.82 -9.46
N GLY A 158 -5.26 4.54 -9.79
CA GLY A 158 -6.60 4.34 -9.27
C GLY A 158 -6.85 4.95 -7.88
N HIS A 159 -5.98 5.83 -7.41
CA HIS A 159 -6.16 6.54 -6.14
C HIS A 159 -7.05 7.78 -6.31
N VAL A 160 -7.97 8.00 -5.36
CA VAL A 160 -8.93 9.11 -5.39
C VAL A 160 -8.80 9.94 -4.12
N ARG A 161 -8.22 11.14 -4.24
CA ARG A 161 -7.96 12.04 -3.10
C ARG A 161 -9.25 12.56 -2.44
N GLN A 162 -10.33 12.69 -3.20
CA GLN A 162 -11.61 13.21 -2.71
C GLN A 162 -12.40 12.18 -1.88
N ALA A 163 -11.97 10.91 -1.86
CA ALA A 163 -12.58 9.86 -1.06
C ALA A 163 -11.92 9.77 0.33
N LYS A 164 -12.39 8.83 1.18
CA LYS A 164 -11.77 8.54 2.49
C LYS A 164 -10.27 8.20 2.41
N THR A 165 -9.80 7.83 1.23
CA THR A 165 -8.40 7.54 0.91
C THR A 165 -7.53 8.79 0.85
N GLY A 166 -8.12 9.99 0.68
CA GLY A 166 -7.42 11.27 0.74
C GLY A 166 -6.73 11.59 2.06
N LEU A 167 -7.04 10.82 3.10
CA LEU A 167 -6.34 10.88 4.38
C LEU A 167 -4.85 10.50 4.24
N LEU A 168 -4.50 9.70 3.24
CA LEU A 168 -3.12 9.36 2.92
C LEU A 168 -2.36 10.57 2.35
N ASP A 169 -2.99 11.35 1.48
CA ASP A 169 -2.43 12.62 1.00
C ASP A 169 -2.27 13.62 2.14
N ALA A 170 -3.27 13.71 3.03
CA ALA A 170 -3.21 14.59 4.19
C ALA A 170 -2.05 14.25 5.13
N PHE A 171 -1.73 12.96 5.27
CA PHE A 171 -0.58 12.50 6.03
C PHE A 171 0.75 13.02 5.45
N PHE A 172 1.00 12.84 4.15
CA PHE A 172 2.22 13.37 3.53
C PHE A 172 2.24 14.91 3.55
N ALA A 173 1.09 15.55 3.30
CA ALA A 173 0.96 17.00 3.33
C ALA A 173 1.26 17.60 4.71
N ALA A 174 0.99 16.87 5.80
CA ALA A 174 1.33 17.30 7.15
C ALA A 174 2.85 17.32 7.40
N TYR A 175 3.63 16.52 6.66
CA TYR A 175 5.08 16.47 6.79
C TYR A 175 5.80 17.52 5.92
N PHE A 176 5.24 17.91 4.77
CA PHE A 176 5.94 18.81 3.82
C PHE A 176 6.55 20.08 4.45
N PRO A 177 5.85 20.84 5.33
CA PRO A 177 6.43 22.04 5.93
C PRO A 177 7.64 21.77 6.83
N TYR A 178 7.74 20.57 7.39
CA TYR A 178 8.85 20.15 8.24
C TYR A 178 10.03 19.67 7.40
N GLU A 179 9.76 18.97 6.30
CA GLU A 179 10.78 18.64 5.29
C GLU A 179 11.39 19.92 4.70
N ASP A 180 10.57 20.93 4.38
CA ASP A 180 11.02 22.24 3.88
C ASP A 180 11.94 22.97 4.89
N GLN A 181 11.86 22.63 6.19
CA GLN A 181 12.72 23.12 7.27
C GLN A 181 13.91 22.19 7.57
N GLY A 182 14.08 21.11 6.82
CA GLY A 182 15.18 20.15 6.99
C GLY A 182 14.99 19.12 8.11
N MET A 183 13.80 18.99 8.69
CA MET A 183 13.52 17.95 9.67
C MET A 183 13.43 16.59 8.99
N ALA A 184 14.11 15.58 9.54
CA ALA A 184 14.05 14.22 9.00
C ALA A 184 12.69 13.58 9.25
N PHE A 185 12.28 12.66 8.36
CA PHE A 185 10.95 12.06 8.41
C PHE A 185 10.68 11.32 9.73
N PHE A 186 11.62 10.52 10.23
CA PHE A 186 11.41 9.80 11.48
C PHE A 186 11.48 10.69 12.73
N ASP A 187 12.24 11.80 12.70
CA ASP A 187 12.21 12.80 13.77
C ASP A 187 10.82 13.44 13.86
N TRP A 188 10.24 13.78 12.71
CA TRP A 188 8.86 14.27 12.63
C TRP A 188 7.86 13.22 13.11
N VAL A 189 7.99 11.95 12.66
CA VAL A 189 7.11 10.85 13.10
C VAL A 189 7.13 10.71 14.62
N ASP A 190 8.30 10.79 15.24
CA ASP A 190 8.46 10.50 16.66
C ASP A 190 8.04 11.69 17.54
N THR A 191 8.33 12.92 17.13
CA THR A 191 8.19 14.10 17.98
C THR A 191 6.98 15.00 17.67
N VAL A 192 6.52 15.03 16.42
CA VAL A 192 5.49 15.98 15.96
C VAL A 192 4.20 15.29 15.52
N TYR A 193 4.33 14.22 14.73
CA TYR A 193 3.20 13.59 14.06
C TYR A 193 2.18 13.03 15.06
N ASP A 194 0.91 13.41 14.90
CA ASP A 194 -0.23 12.78 15.57
C ASP A 194 -1.25 12.26 14.52
N PRO A 195 -1.42 10.94 14.39
CA PRO A 195 -2.43 10.35 13.50
C PRO A 195 -3.86 10.83 13.78
N LYS A 196 -4.20 11.13 15.04
CA LYS A 196 -5.53 11.61 15.41
C LYS A 196 -5.76 13.03 14.92
N GLN A 197 -4.78 13.91 15.12
CA GLN A 197 -4.80 15.27 14.61
C GLN A 197 -4.98 15.31 13.09
N VAL A 198 -4.15 14.58 12.33
CA VAL A 198 -4.27 14.51 10.86
C VAL A 198 -5.65 14.01 10.42
N THR A 199 -6.20 13.03 11.13
CA THR A 199 -7.54 12.51 10.85
C THR A 199 -8.62 13.54 11.11
N SER A 200 -8.54 14.26 12.23
CA SER A 200 -9.48 15.33 12.60
C SER A 200 -9.45 16.47 11.57
N ASP A 201 -8.26 16.94 11.21
CA ASP A 201 -8.07 18.05 10.27
C ASP A 201 -8.60 17.70 8.88
N PHE A 202 -8.39 16.46 8.42
CA PHE A 202 -8.93 15.98 7.15
C PHE A 202 -10.46 15.95 7.15
N GLN A 203 -11.08 15.46 8.23
CA GLN A 203 -12.52 15.41 8.35
C GLN A 203 -13.13 16.81 8.39
N ALA A 204 -12.56 17.72 9.18
CA ALA A 204 -13.01 19.10 9.29
C ALA A 204 -13.00 19.82 7.91
N LYS A 205 -11.93 19.66 7.13
CA LYS A 205 -11.85 20.18 5.76
C LYS A 205 -12.93 19.59 4.86
N GLY A 206 -13.20 18.28 4.95
CA GLY A 206 -14.26 17.63 4.18
C GLY A 206 -15.66 18.15 4.51
N TRP A 207 -15.94 18.46 5.77
CA TRP A 207 -17.21 19.09 6.18
C TRP A 207 -17.34 20.52 5.69
N ALA A 208 -16.27 21.31 5.79
CA ALA A 208 -16.26 22.70 5.31
C ALA A 208 -16.57 22.77 3.81
N VAL A 209 -15.92 21.94 2.98
CA VAL A 209 -16.17 21.88 1.53
C VAL A 209 -17.61 21.50 1.20
N ARG A 210 -18.19 20.53 1.91
CA ARG A 210 -19.60 20.14 1.69
C ARG A 210 -20.58 21.25 2.08
N LEU A 211 -20.29 21.99 3.15
CA LEU A 211 -21.12 23.10 3.57
C LEU A 211 -21.08 24.23 2.54
N THR A 212 -19.89 24.60 2.05
CA THR A 212 -19.76 25.61 0.98
C THR A 212 -20.45 25.19 -0.31
N ASP A 213 -20.30 23.93 -0.74
CA ASP A 213 -20.94 23.42 -1.96
C ASP A 213 -22.48 23.39 -1.83
N SER A 214 -23.01 23.14 -0.63
CA SER A 214 -24.45 23.15 -0.38
C SER A 214 -25.05 24.56 -0.33
N ILE A 215 -24.25 25.56 0.07
CA ILE A 215 -24.67 26.96 0.10
C ILE A 215 -24.63 27.55 -1.31
N LEU A 216 -23.55 27.30 -2.07
CA LEU A 216 -23.39 27.78 -3.45
C LEU A 216 -24.33 27.12 -4.46
N ARG A 217 -24.91 25.95 -4.15
CA ARG A 217 -25.97 25.33 -4.97
C ARG A 217 -27.38 25.82 -4.64
N ARG A 218 -27.54 26.70 -3.64
CA ARG A 218 -28.81 27.31 -3.24
C ARG A 218 -28.96 28.76 -3.73
N GLU A 219 -28.00 29.26 -4.50
CA GLU A 219 -28.08 30.47 -5.32
C GLU A 219 -28.14 30.07 -6.80
#